data_AF-A0AAW4L1M8-F1
#
_entry.id   AF-A0AAW4L1M8-F1
#
_cell.length_a   1.000
_cell.length_b   1.000
_cell.length_c   1.000
_cell.angle_alpha   90.00
_cell.angle_beta   90.00
_cell.angle_gamma   90.00
#
_symmetry.space_group_name_H-M   'P 1'
#
loop_
_entity.id
_entity.type
_entity.pdbx_description
1 polymer ?
#
loop_
_entity_poly.entity_id
_entity_poly.type
_entity_poly.pdbx_seq_one_letter_code
_entity_poly.pdbx_strand_id
1 'polypeptide(L)'
;MIELNLSFVFQVINFLLLLLILNIFLFKPIRKVLADRESELTGAREKAAAVDRDVAEKMASYESRLKEIKGKGFEEREALKKEAVAEEAKLLDAARAEAGTTLATIKQKVAKEAADARVALQEQAKVLSLEICEKVLGRSL
;
A
#
# COMPACT_ATOMS: atom_id res chain seq x y z
N MET A 1 -30.22 68.72 -64.78
CA MET A 1 -30.75 69.04 -63.44
C MET A 1 -31.31 67.75 -62.87
N ILE A 2 -31.03 67.43 -61.60
CA ILE A 2 -31.67 66.27 -60.96
C ILE A 2 -33.12 66.70 -60.74
N GLU A 3 -33.99 66.36 -61.67
CA GLU A 3 -35.41 66.52 -61.44
C GLU A 3 -35.82 65.43 -60.44
N LEU A 4 -36.11 65.85 -59.21
CA LEU A 4 -36.79 65.01 -58.22
C LEU A 4 -38.24 64.80 -58.69
N ASN A 5 -38.38 63.93 -59.69
CA ASN A 5 -39.67 63.49 -60.19
C ASN A 5 -40.22 62.36 -59.31
N LEU A 6 -41.53 62.16 -59.34
CA LEU A 6 -42.22 61.10 -58.60
C LEU A 6 -41.57 59.71 -58.83
N SER A 7 -41.05 59.47 -60.04
CA SER A 7 -40.30 58.25 -60.41
C SER A 7 -39.04 58.01 -59.57
N PHE A 8 -38.33 59.06 -59.16
CA PHE A 8 -37.16 58.92 -58.27
C PHE A 8 -37.57 58.40 -56.90
N VAL A 9 -38.69 58.89 -56.36
CA VAL A 9 -39.26 58.40 -55.09
C VAL A 9 -39.66 56.92 -55.22
N PHE A 10 -40.32 56.54 -56.32
CA PHE A 10 -40.65 55.14 -56.59
C PHE A 10 -39.40 54.24 -56.71
N GLN A 11 -38.32 54.73 -57.30
CA GLN A 11 -37.08 53.97 -57.42
C GLN A 11 -36.37 53.80 -56.08
N VAL A 12 -36.37 54.83 -55.22
CA VAL A 12 -35.87 54.71 -53.83
C VAL A 12 -36.69 53.71 -53.04
N ILE A 13 -38.03 53.75 -53.15
CA ILE A 13 -38.91 52.78 -52.50
C ILE A 13 -38.62 51.37 -53.00
N ASN A 14 -38.45 51.17 -54.31
CA ASN A 14 -38.11 49.87 -54.89
C ASN A 14 -36.76 49.35 -54.37
N PHE A 15 -35.74 50.21 -54.30
CA PHE A 15 -34.44 49.85 -53.75
C PHE A 15 -34.52 49.48 -52.27
N LEU A 16 -35.26 50.25 -51.46
CA LEU A 16 -35.47 49.94 -50.05
C LEU A 16 -36.22 48.62 -49.85
N LEU A 17 -37.24 48.34 -50.67
CA LEU A 17 -37.96 47.07 -50.67
C LEU A 17 -37.01 45.91 -51.00
N LEU A 18 -36.17 46.06 -52.02
CA LEU A 18 -35.19 45.05 -52.42
C LEU A 18 -34.14 44.83 -51.34
N LEU A 19 -33.66 45.89 -50.68
CA LEU A 19 -32.74 45.82 -49.55
C LEU A 19 -33.38 45.09 -48.36
N LEU A 20 -34.66 45.36 -48.09
CA LEU A 20 -35.40 44.71 -47.01
C LEU A 20 -35.60 43.20 -47.29
N ILE A 21 -35.94 42.84 -48.53
CA ILE A 21 -36.01 41.45 -48.97
C ILE A 21 -34.64 40.78 -48.83
N LEU A 22 -33.57 41.42 -49.31
CA LEU A 22 -32.21 40.88 -49.25
C LEU A 22 -31.71 40.72 -47.81
N ASN A 23 -32.06 41.65 -46.92
CA ASN A 23 -31.74 41.57 -45.49
C ASN A 23 -32.38 40.34 -44.83
N ILE A 24 -33.65 40.09 -45.14
CA ILE A 24 -34.40 38.96 -44.58
C ILE A 24 -33.95 37.63 -45.21
N PHE A 25 -33.78 37.58 -46.53
CA PHE A 25 -33.51 36.33 -47.27
C PHE A 25 -32.04 35.94 -47.36
N LEU A 26 -31.09 36.88 -47.35
CA LEU A 26 -29.66 36.56 -47.49
C LEU A 26 -28.86 36.90 -46.24
N PHE A 27 -28.89 38.15 -45.79
CA PHE A 27 -27.98 38.59 -44.73
C PHE A 27 -28.26 37.91 -43.38
N LYS A 28 -29.54 37.76 -43.01
CA LYS A 28 -29.93 37.08 -41.78
C LYS A 28 -29.57 35.59 -41.77
N PRO A 29 -29.90 34.76 -42.79
CA PRO A 29 -29.52 33.36 -42.79
C PRO A 29 -28.00 33.15 -42.91
N ILE A 30 -27.28 33.97 -43.69
CA ILE A 30 -25.81 33.86 -43.80
C ILE A 30 -25.15 34.10 -42.44
N ARG A 31 -25.56 35.16 -41.73
CA ARG A 31 -25.03 35.43 -40.38
C ARG A 31 -25.37 34.32 -39.39
N LYS A 32 -26.58 33.76 -39.48
CA LYS A 32 -26.98 32.64 -38.62
C LYS A 32 -26.09 31.41 -38.85
N VAL A 33 -25.86 31.02 -40.10
CA VAL A 33 -24.99 29.89 -40.44
C VAL A 33 -23.55 30.13 -39.95
N LEU A 34 -23.06 31.37 -40.08
CA LEU A 34 -21.71 31.70 -39.61
C LEU A 34 -21.60 31.62 -38.08
N ALA A 35 -22.59 32.13 -37.36
CA ALA A 35 -22.66 32.03 -35.90
C ALA A 35 -22.83 30.58 -35.42
N ASP A 36 -23.65 29.78 -36.10
CA ASP A 36 -23.84 28.37 -35.80
C ASP A 36 -22.51 27.59 -35.97
N ARG A 37 -21.76 27.87 -37.05
CA ARG A 37 -20.44 27.27 -37.29
C ARG A 37 -19.42 27.68 -36.23
N GLU A 38 -19.37 28.96 -35.87
CA GLU A 38 -18.47 29.48 -34.84
C GLU A 38 -18.79 28.88 -33.47
N SER A 39 -20.07 28.76 -33.13
CA SER A 39 -20.55 28.12 -31.90
C SER A 39 -20.21 26.63 -31.87
N GLU A 40 -20.40 25.90 -32.98
CA GLU A 40 -20.05 24.48 -33.07
C GLU A 40 -18.54 24.25 -32.90
N LEU A 41 -17.71 25.06 -33.57
CA LEU A 41 -16.26 25.00 -33.45
C LEU A 41 -15.77 25.33 -32.03
N THR A 42 -16.33 26.37 -31.43
CA THR A 42 -15.97 26.80 -30.07
C THR A 42 -16.41 25.74 -29.05
N GLY A 43 -17.65 25.24 -29.17
CA GLY A 43 -18.16 24.18 -28.30
C GLY A 43 -17.41 22.86 -28.46
N ALA A 44 -16.96 22.50 -29.66
CA ALA A 44 -16.10 21.34 -29.88
C ALA A 44 -14.73 21.50 -29.20
N ARG A 45 -14.12 22.68 -29.29
CA ARG A 45 -12.85 23.00 -28.61
C ARG A 45 -12.99 22.98 -27.09
N GLU A 46 -14.05 23.57 -26.56
CA GLU A 46 -14.33 23.56 -25.11
C GLU A 46 -14.55 22.14 -24.59
N LYS A 47 -15.31 21.31 -25.33
CA LYS A 47 -15.49 19.89 -24.98
C LYS A 47 -14.18 19.12 -25.00
N ALA A 48 -13.34 19.33 -26.02
CA ALA A 48 -12.02 18.70 -26.06
C ALA A 48 -11.16 19.12 -24.86
N ALA A 49 -11.09 20.41 -24.57
CA ALA A 49 -10.35 20.93 -23.42
C ALA A 49 -10.90 20.43 -22.07
N ALA A 50 -12.22 20.28 -21.94
CA ALA A 50 -12.85 19.70 -20.75
C ALA A 50 -12.47 18.22 -20.59
N VAL A 51 -12.52 17.43 -21.67
CA VAL A 51 -12.11 16.02 -21.64
C VAL A 51 -10.62 15.90 -21.26
N ASP A 52 -9.75 16.73 -21.82
CA ASP A 52 -8.32 16.71 -21.49
C ASP A 52 -8.08 17.03 -20.00
N ARG A 53 -8.81 18.01 -19.45
CA ARG A 53 -8.76 18.33 -18.01
C ARG A 53 -9.26 17.20 -17.15
N ASP A 54 -10.41 16.61 -17.48
CA ASP A 54 -10.98 15.48 -16.75
C ASP A 54 -10.05 14.27 -16.75
N VAL A 55 -9.40 13.99 -17.89
CA VAL A 55 -8.39 12.93 -18.00
C VAL A 55 -7.19 13.24 -17.13
N ALA A 56 -6.65 14.46 -17.20
CA ALA A 56 -5.51 14.87 -16.38
C ALA A 56 -5.82 14.78 -14.88
N GLU A 57 -6.99 15.22 -14.45
CA GLU A 57 -7.42 15.15 -13.05
C GLU A 57 -7.59 13.69 -12.60
N LYS A 58 -8.23 12.85 -13.42
CA LYS A 58 -8.38 11.41 -13.12
C LYS A 58 -7.03 10.71 -13.05
N MET A 59 -6.09 11.03 -13.94
CA MET A 59 -4.74 10.47 -13.90
C MET A 59 -3.99 10.92 -12.64
N ALA A 60 -4.04 12.20 -12.30
CA ALA A 60 -3.42 12.71 -11.07
C ALA A 60 -4.00 12.06 -9.81
N SER A 61 -5.33 11.91 -9.74
CA SER A 61 -6.01 11.21 -8.65
C SER A 61 -5.61 9.72 -8.59
N TYR A 62 -5.52 9.06 -9.74
CA TYR A 62 -5.09 7.67 -9.84
C TYR A 62 -3.64 7.47 -9.37
N GLU A 63 -2.71 8.32 -9.82
CA GLU A 63 -1.31 8.28 -9.39
C GLU A 63 -1.16 8.56 -7.89
N SER A 64 -1.90 9.53 -7.35
CA SER A 64 -1.93 9.83 -5.92
C SER A 64 -2.42 8.63 -5.11
N ARG A 65 -3.53 8.00 -5.52
CA ARG A 65 -4.05 6.79 -4.88
C ARG A 65 -3.06 5.63 -4.97
N LEU A 66 -2.42 5.44 -6.11
CA LEU A 66 -1.41 4.40 -6.29
C LEU A 66 -0.22 4.61 -5.35
N LYS A 67 0.24 5.85 -5.19
CA LYS A 67 1.32 6.21 -4.27
C LYS A 67 0.90 5.98 -2.81
N GLU A 68 -0.32 6.35 -2.44
CA GLU A 68 -0.87 6.11 -1.11
C GLU A 68 -0.99 4.62 -0.79
N ILE A 69 -1.53 3.81 -1.70
CA ILE A 69 -1.66 2.36 -1.54
C ILE A 69 -0.28 1.72 -1.39
N LYS A 70 0.69 2.10 -2.23
CA LYS A 70 2.07 1.63 -2.10
C LYS A 70 2.66 2.02 -0.75
N GLY A 71 2.49 3.27 -0.32
CA GLY A 71 2.95 3.76 0.98
C GLY A 71 2.38 2.95 2.14
N LYS A 72 1.06 2.78 2.19
CA LYS A 72 0.37 1.96 3.20
C LYS A 72 0.83 0.52 3.18
N GLY A 73 0.99 -0.09 2.00
CA GLY A 73 1.49 -1.46 1.87
C GLY A 73 2.93 -1.61 2.37
N PHE A 74 3.79 -0.61 2.16
CA PHE A 74 5.13 -0.61 2.74
C PHE A 74 5.10 -0.47 4.26
N GLU A 75 4.27 0.44 4.79
CA GLU A 75 4.12 0.64 6.25
C GLU A 75 3.59 -0.61 6.94
N GLU A 76 2.54 -1.23 6.40
CA GLU A 76 1.96 -2.47 6.92
C GLU A 76 2.96 -3.62 6.88
N ARG A 77 3.70 -3.77 5.76
CA ARG A 77 4.73 -4.80 5.65
C ARG A 77 5.87 -4.59 6.64
N GLU A 78 6.31 -3.36 6.85
CA GLU A 78 7.34 -3.05 7.85
C GLU A 78 6.82 -3.25 9.28
N ALA A 79 5.55 -2.95 9.56
CA ALA A 79 4.92 -3.23 10.84
C ALA A 79 4.87 -4.73 11.13
N LEU A 80 4.36 -5.53 10.18
CA LEU A 80 4.32 -6.99 10.28
C LEU A 80 5.72 -7.59 10.43
N LYS A 81 6.71 -7.08 9.71
CA LYS A 81 8.11 -7.53 9.84
C LYS A 81 8.67 -7.23 11.23
N LYS A 82 8.40 -6.05 11.78
CA LYS A 82 8.83 -5.69 13.15
C LYS A 82 8.15 -6.57 14.20
N GLU A 83 6.86 -6.84 14.03
CA GLU A 83 6.10 -7.73 14.91
C GLU A 83 6.65 -9.15 14.85
N ALA A 84 6.89 -9.69 13.65
CA ALA A 84 7.48 -11.01 13.45
C ALA A 84 8.87 -11.13 14.09
N VAL A 85 9.74 -10.14 13.93
CA VAL A 85 11.07 -10.14 14.56
C VAL A 85 10.96 -10.06 16.09
N ALA A 86 10.02 -9.27 16.62
CA ALA A 86 9.79 -9.19 18.06
C ALA A 86 9.24 -10.50 18.64
N GLU A 87 8.36 -11.18 17.90
CA GLU A 87 7.81 -12.48 18.29
C GLU A 87 8.87 -13.59 18.18
N GLU A 88 9.68 -13.60 17.12
CA GLU A 88 10.83 -14.49 16.97
C GLU A 88 11.80 -14.32 18.14
N ALA A 89 12.15 -13.09 18.50
CA ALA A 89 13.03 -12.81 19.64
C ALA A 89 12.43 -13.34 20.96
N LYS A 90 11.12 -13.11 21.21
CA LYS A 90 10.43 -13.64 22.39
C LYS A 90 10.45 -15.17 22.43
N LEU A 91 10.18 -15.82 21.31
CA LEU A 91 10.17 -17.29 21.23
C LEU A 91 11.58 -17.85 21.47
N LEU A 92 12.60 -17.23 20.88
CA LEU A 92 13.99 -17.63 21.05
C LEU A 92 14.46 -17.46 22.49
N ASP A 93 14.09 -16.35 23.14
CA ASP A 93 14.44 -16.08 24.54
C ASP A 93 13.70 -17.03 25.49
N ALA A 94 12.44 -17.35 25.23
CA ALA A 94 11.70 -18.36 25.98
C ALA A 94 12.35 -19.76 25.84
N ALA A 95 12.69 -20.17 24.62
CA ALA A 95 13.38 -21.44 24.36
C ALA A 95 14.76 -21.50 25.03
N ARG A 96 15.51 -20.39 25.03
CA ARG A 96 16.80 -20.29 25.74
C ARG A 96 16.64 -20.38 27.25
N ALA A 97 15.61 -19.73 27.81
CA ALA A 97 15.31 -19.81 29.23
C ALA A 97 14.95 -21.25 29.64
N GLU A 98 14.10 -21.93 28.87
CA GLU A 98 13.73 -23.33 29.09
C GLU A 98 14.91 -24.29 28.94
N ALA A 99 15.77 -24.08 27.95
CA ALA A 99 17.01 -24.83 27.82
C ALA A 99 17.93 -24.61 29.03
N GLY A 100 18.02 -23.37 29.55
CA GLY A 100 18.78 -23.04 30.74
C GLY A 100 18.26 -23.73 32.01
N THR A 101 16.95 -23.72 32.24
CA THR A 101 16.33 -24.39 33.39
C THR A 101 16.46 -25.91 33.30
N THR A 102 16.32 -26.47 32.10
CA THR A 102 16.51 -27.90 31.85
C THR A 102 17.95 -28.30 32.12
N LEU A 103 18.93 -27.54 31.62
CA LEU A 103 20.35 -27.80 31.87
C LEU A 103 20.69 -27.70 33.36
N ALA A 104 20.14 -26.71 34.07
CA ALA A 104 20.32 -26.58 35.52
C ALA A 104 19.75 -27.81 36.26
N THR A 105 18.55 -28.25 35.89
CA THR A 105 17.90 -29.44 36.47
C THR A 105 18.71 -30.71 36.21
N ILE A 106 19.21 -30.90 35.00
CA ILE A 106 20.08 -32.04 34.64
C ILE A 106 21.36 -32.00 35.47
N LYS A 107 22.04 -30.86 35.56
CA LYS A 107 23.25 -30.72 36.38
C LYS A 107 22.98 -31.07 37.84
N GLN A 108 21.84 -30.67 38.38
CA GLN A 108 21.45 -30.96 39.76
C GLN A 108 21.16 -32.45 39.96
N LYS A 109 20.48 -33.10 39.01
CA LYS A 109 20.27 -34.57 39.02
C LYS A 109 21.59 -35.33 38.95
N VAL A 110 22.48 -34.97 38.03
CA VAL A 110 23.80 -35.59 37.87
C VAL A 110 24.65 -35.41 39.14
N ALA A 111 24.63 -34.23 39.76
CA ALA A 111 25.34 -34.00 41.02
C ALA A 111 24.80 -34.87 42.16
N LYS A 112 23.48 -35.06 42.22
CA LYS A 112 22.83 -35.94 43.19
C LYS A 112 23.19 -37.41 42.96
N GLU A 113 23.07 -37.90 41.72
CA GLU A 113 23.45 -39.27 41.34
C GLU A 113 24.93 -39.56 41.61
N ALA A 114 25.83 -38.60 41.35
CA ALA A 114 27.24 -38.73 41.66
C ALA A 114 27.52 -38.80 43.17
N ALA A 115 26.74 -38.08 43.99
CA ALA A 115 26.83 -38.15 45.44
C ALA A 115 26.32 -39.51 45.97
N ASP A 116 25.17 -39.96 45.47
CA ASP A 116 24.57 -41.26 45.84
C ASP A 116 25.50 -42.42 45.45
N ALA A 117 26.09 -42.38 44.25
CA ALA A 117 27.07 -43.36 43.79
C ALA A 117 28.35 -43.36 44.66
N ARG A 118 28.82 -42.19 45.11
CA ARG A 118 29.96 -42.09 46.04
C ARG A 118 29.67 -42.75 47.37
N VAL A 119 28.48 -42.55 47.93
CA VAL A 119 28.08 -43.18 49.20
C VAL A 119 27.99 -44.70 49.03
N ALA A 120 27.38 -45.17 47.93
CA ALA A 120 27.30 -46.59 47.63
C ALA A 120 28.68 -47.25 47.47
N LEU A 121 29.62 -46.58 46.79
CA LEU A 121 31.00 -47.06 46.64
C LEU A 121 31.76 -47.08 47.97
N GLN A 122 31.54 -46.12 48.86
CA GLN A 122 32.15 -46.13 50.19
C GLN A 122 31.65 -47.30 51.04
N GLU A 123 30.36 -47.60 50.96
CA GLU A 123 29.79 -48.74 51.70
C GLU A 123 30.30 -50.07 51.15
N GLN A 124 30.35 -50.22 49.82
CA GLN A 124 30.99 -51.38 49.18
C GLN A 124 32.48 -51.49 49.52
N ALA A 125 33.20 -50.37 49.59
CA ALA A 125 34.62 -50.37 49.98
C ALA A 125 34.83 -50.85 51.43
N LYS A 126 33.94 -50.50 52.36
CA LYS A 126 33.99 -51.03 53.74
C LYS A 126 33.75 -52.54 53.77
N VAL A 127 32.74 -53.03 53.04
CA VAL A 127 32.44 -54.47 52.94
C VAL A 127 33.65 -55.21 52.36
N LEU A 128 34.22 -54.72 51.26
CA LEU A 128 35.41 -55.32 50.65
C LEU A 128 36.62 -55.29 51.59
N SER A 129 36.78 -54.21 52.37
CA SER A 129 37.86 -54.08 53.36
C SER A 129 37.72 -55.09 54.49
N LEU A 130 36.50 -55.36 54.95
CA LEU A 130 36.21 -56.41 55.94
C LEU A 130 36.51 -57.81 55.38
N GLU A 131 36.08 -58.11 54.15
CA GLU A 131 36.38 -59.39 53.48
C GLU A 131 37.89 -59.61 53.31
N ILE A 132 38.64 -58.57 52.94
CA ILE A 132 40.10 -58.62 52.83
C ILE A 132 40.72 -58.87 54.21
N CYS A 133 40.29 -58.17 55.25
CA CYS A 133 40.76 -58.39 56.62
C CYS A 133 40.48 -59.81 57.11
N GLU A 134 39.29 -60.36 56.87
CA GLU A 134 38.95 -61.75 57.22
C GLU A 134 39.82 -62.77 56.47
N LYS A 135 40.05 -62.56 55.17
CA LYS A 135 40.94 -63.44 54.38
C LYS A 135 42.40 -63.39 54.84
N VAL A 136 42.90 -62.23 55.25
CA VAL A 136 44.29 -62.05 55.69
C VAL A 136 44.50 -62.56 57.13
N LEU A 137 43.51 -62.38 58.02
CA LEU A 137 43.58 -62.83 59.42
C LEU A 137 43.22 -64.31 59.61
N GLY A 138 42.67 -64.98 58.60
CA GLY A 138 42.42 -66.43 58.62
C GLY A 138 41.36 -66.88 59.63
N ARG A 139 40.59 -65.95 60.20
CA ARG A 139 39.53 -66.17 61.17
C ARG A 139 38.47 -65.06 60.97
N SER A 140 37.20 -65.44 60.96
CA SER A 140 36.06 -64.52 60.92
C SER A 140 36.00 -63.65 62.17
N LEU A 141 35.56 -62.39 62.02
CA LEU A 141 35.37 -61.45 63.11
C LEU A 141 33.89 -61.37 63.52
#